data_AF-A0A6J7TKW6-F1
#
_entry.id   AF-A0A6J7TKW6-F1
#
_cell.length_a   1.000
_cell.length_b   1.000
_cell.length_c   1.000
_cell.angle_alpha   90.00
_cell.angle_beta   90.00
_cell.angle_gamma   90.00
#
_symmetry.space_group_name_H-M   'P 1'
#
loop_
_entity.id
_entity.type
_entity.pdbx_description
1 polymer ?
#
loop_
_entity_poly.entity_id
_entity_poly.type
_entity_poly.pdbx_seq_one_letter_code
_entity_poly.pdbx_strand_id
1 'polypeptide(L)'
;MLASETFGSTGPAKRPSVQVGDPFTEKVLIECSLEIFAEDLVVGIQDLGGAGLSCATSELASGGSGGMRVELDTVPLRDPSLSPEEILMSESQERMCAIVEPSKIARFLEICKKWDVTVNVIGEVTDGDRLIITWHGEVIVDVPPRTVAHEGPVYNRPVAKPEYVDRMNAQVLDLPMPKSPAEVKAAILKLISTPNMADKSWVTSQYDKYVQGNTIQSQPEDSGMIRIDESTHLGVAISTDANASWSYLNPYEGAKLALAEAARNIATAGAKPLAVTNCLNFGSPEDSGVMWQFAETVRGLADGCLEMGLPVTGGNVSFYNQTGDVAILPTPVIGVLGVIQDVRARTPMSFKDAGLDLYLIGDTKNDLGGSEWAYMHGQRGGEAPIADLQKEMRLIDLLLEGQSIFVAAHDLSQGGLAVTLAEMVLHNNIGATLTLSGELGIALLSESPGRVVVAVSPADGADFAVMAKVHDISIAKIGSTGGDALTINDSVIPLNELRAAHTQTIPKLFG
;
A
#
# COMPACT_ATOMS: atom_id res chain seq x y z
N MET A 1 -4.26 23.36 11.62
CA MET A 1 -3.62 22.53 10.58
C MET A 1 -4.54 22.48 9.37
N LEU A 2 -4.04 22.83 8.19
CA LEU A 2 -4.81 22.89 6.94
C LEU A 2 -5.17 21.49 6.39
N ALA A 3 -4.53 20.42 6.89
CA ALA A 3 -4.83 19.03 6.56
C ALA A 3 -6.16 18.51 7.16
N SER A 4 -6.84 19.31 7.97
CA SER A 4 -8.12 18.96 8.62
C SER A 4 -9.31 19.77 8.09
N GLU A 5 -9.21 20.31 6.86
CA GLU A 5 -10.24 21.14 6.23
C GLU A 5 -10.61 20.60 4.84
N THR A 6 -11.91 20.61 4.53
CA THR A 6 -12.44 20.17 3.22
C THR A 6 -12.02 21.11 2.09
N PHE A 7 -11.85 20.58 0.87
CA PHE A 7 -11.48 21.41 -0.28
C PHE A 7 -12.68 22.25 -0.78
N GLY A 8 -12.56 23.58 -0.69
CA GLY A 8 -13.52 24.56 -1.23
C GLY A 8 -12.96 25.42 -2.37
N SER A 9 -13.84 25.94 -3.24
CA SER A 9 -13.50 26.78 -4.41
C SER A 9 -13.27 28.26 -4.07
N THR A 10 -13.59 28.70 -2.86
CA THR A 10 -13.52 30.11 -2.41
C THR A 10 -12.82 30.19 -1.06
N GLY A 11 -11.48 30.24 -1.06
CA GLY A 11 -10.65 30.43 0.13
C GLY A 11 -9.39 31.24 -0.19
N PRO A 12 -8.67 31.78 0.81
CA PRO A 12 -7.41 32.49 0.58
C PRO A 12 -6.42 31.61 -0.20
N ALA A 13 -5.58 32.23 -1.03
CA ALA A 13 -4.57 31.51 -1.80
C ALA A 13 -3.73 30.64 -0.85
N LYS A 14 -3.80 29.31 -1.04
CA LYS A 14 -3.17 28.28 -0.19
C LYS A 14 -1.64 28.24 -0.35
N ARG A 15 -0.95 29.39 -0.29
CA ARG A 15 0.52 29.47 -0.38
C ARG A 15 1.26 28.58 0.64
N PRO A 16 0.75 28.32 1.87
CA PRO A 16 1.39 27.40 2.81
C PRO A 16 1.35 25.91 2.42
N SER A 17 0.58 25.50 1.40
CA SER A 17 0.51 24.08 0.97
C SER A 17 1.61 23.69 -0.02
N VAL A 18 2.48 24.63 -0.41
CA VAL A 18 3.61 24.35 -1.28
C VAL A 18 4.77 23.89 -0.40
N GLN A 19 4.89 22.58 -0.22
CA GLN A 19 6.08 21.98 0.35
C GLN A 19 7.13 21.84 -0.76
N VAL A 20 8.36 22.28 -0.48
CA VAL A 20 9.52 22.08 -1.34
C VAL A 20 10.52 21.29 -0.52
N GLY A 21 10.62 20.00 -0.83
CA GLY A 21 11.66 19.14 -0.25
C GLY A 21 13.01 19.38 -0.92
N ASP A 22 14.08 19.16 -0.17
CA ASP A 22 15.45 19.12 -0.63
C ASP A 22 16.02 17.70 -0.44
N PRO A 23 15.88 16.82 -1.44
CA PRO A 23 16.30 15.43 -1.33
C PRO A 23 17.83 15.26 -1.16
N PHE A 24 18.63 16.29 -1.49
CA PHE A 24 20.07 16.25 -1.28
C PHE A 24 20.40 16.43 0.20
N THR A 25 19.78 17.43 0.84
CA THR A 25 19.89 17.63 2.29
C THR A 25 19.30 16.43 3.05
N GLU A 26 18.18 15.88 2.59
CA GLU A 26 17.58 14.69 3.19
C GLU A 26 18.54 13.48 3.15
N LYS A 27 19.19 13.23 2.01
CA LYS A 27 20.15 12.12 1.91
C LYS A 27 21.32 12.28 2.88
N VAL A 28 21.85 13.50 2.99
CA VAL A 28 22.94 13.82 3.93
C VAL A 28 22.48 13.61 5.38
N LEU A 29 21.26 14.03 5.71
CA LEU A 29 20.66 13.86 7.03
C LEU A 29 20.44 12.37 7.37
N ILE A 30 20.04 11.56 6.40
CA ILE A 30 19.89 10.10 6.56
C ILE A 30 21.24 9.46 6.92
N GLU A 31 22.31 9.72 6.15
CA GLU A 31 23.63 9.14 6.42
C GLU A 31 24.19 9.59 7.77
N CYS A 32 24.02 10.87 8.10
CA CYS A 32 24.39 11.40 9.41
C CYS A 32 23.65 10.68 10.53
N SER A 33 22.34 10.49 10.39
CA SER A 33 21.50 9.82 11.40
C SER A 33 21.87 8.34 11.54
N LEU A 34 22.13 7.63 10.45
CA LEU A 34 22.57 6.23 10.48
C LEU A 34 23.91 6.05 11.21
N GLU A 35 24.88 6.95 10.99
CA GLU A 35 26.15 6.92 11.74
C GLU A 35 25.95 7.24 13.23
N ILE A 36 25.09 8.22 13.54
CA ILE A 36 24.70 8.57 14.91
C ILE A 36 24.07 7.36 15.64
N PHE A 37 23.19 6.62 14.98
CA PHE A 37 22.58 5.40 15.53
C PHE A 37 23.58 4.26 15.69
N ALA A 38 24.47 4.06 14.71
CA ALA A 38 25.49 3.03 14.75
C ALA A 38 26.47 3.19 15.93
N GLU A 39 26.70 4.44 16.36
CA GLU A 39 27.54 4.77 17.52
C GLU A 39 26.74 4.95 18.84
N ASP A 40 25.44 4.67 18.85
CA ASP A 40 24.57 4.81 20.03
C ASP A 40 24.65 6.21 20.67
N LEU A 41 24.58 7.28 19.86
CA LEU A 41 24.82 8.64 20.34
C LEU A 41 23.59 9.39 20.85
N VAL A 42 22.39 8.89 20.56
CA VAL A 42 21.11 9.56 20.90
C VAL A 42 20.29 8.73 21.86
N VAL A 43 19.63 9.39 22.80
CA VAL A 43 18.62 8.78 23.69
C VAL A 43 17.27 8.69 22.97
N GLY A 44 16.96 9.68 22.13
CA GLY A 44 15.76 9.74 21.32
C GLY A 44 15.96 10.73 20.18
N ILE A 45 15.26 10.50 19.07
CA ILE A 45 15.29 11.38 17.92
C ILE A 45 13.91 11.34 17.24
N GLN A 46 13.46 12.49 16.76
CA GLN A 46 12.14 12.66 16.15
C GLN A 46 12.26 13.51 14.89
N ASP A 47 11.53 13.16 13.84
CA ASP A 47 11.36 14.00 12.67
C ASP A 47 10.45 15.19 12.95
N LEU A 48 10.62 16.28 12.19
CA LEU A 48 9.73 17.45 12.27
C LEU A 48 8.80 17.48 11.05
N GLY A 49 7.66 16.80 11.19
CA GLY A 49 6.56 16.83 10.23
C GLY A 49 5.48 17.86 10.57
N GLY A 50 4.23 17.38 10.68
CA GLY A 50 3.07 18.21 10.99
C GLY A 50 3.22 18.99 12.29
N ALA A 51 2.88 20.28 12.26
CA ALA A 51 3.09 21.23 13.37
C ALA A 51 4.56 21.42 13.83
N GLY A 52 5.54 20.88 13.09
CA GLY A 52 6.94 21.25 13.20
C GLY A 52 7.57 21.04 14.57
N LEU A 53 8.29 22.06 15.06
CA LEU A 53 9.07 22.01 16.30
C LEU A 53 8.17 21.82 17.53
N SER A 54 6.95 22.34 17.49
CA SER A 54 6.00 22.17 18.60
C SER A 54 5.61 20.71 18.84
N CYS A 55 5.36 19.95 17.76
CA CYS A 55 5.04 18.54 17.85
C CYS A 55 6.25 17.78 18.36
N ALA A 56 7.40 17.92 17.69
CA ALA A 56 8.62 17.20 18.04
C ALA A 56 9.04 17.43 19.50
N THR A 57 9.02 18.68 19.99
CA THR A 57 9.42 18.98 21.39
C THR A 57 8.41 18.47 22.41
N SER A 58 7.10 18.56 22.13
CA SER A 58 6.08 18.05 23.05
C SER A 58 6.04 16.52 23.11
N GLU A 59 6.22 15.84 21.99
CA GLU A 59 6.28 14.38 21.91
C GLU A 59 7.55 13.84 22.58
N LEU A 60 8.72 14.42 22.28
CA LEU A 60 9.98 14.03 22.92
C LEU A 60 9.94 14.27 24.44
N ALA A 61 9.41 15.41 24.89
CA ALA A 61 9.25 15.68 26.31
C ALA A 61 8.23 14.74 26.98
N SER A 62 7.13 14.39 26.28
CA SER A 62 6.11 13.46 26.79
C SER A 62 6.58 12.00 26.84
N GLY A 63 7.46 11.58 25.92
CA GLY A 63 8.05 10.24 25.88
C GLY A 63 9.12 9.99 26.96
N GLY A 64 9.68 11.06 27.52
CA GLY A 64 10.68 11.02 28.60
C GLY A 64 10.09 10.94 30.01
N SER A 65 10.98 10.93 31.01
CA SER A 65 10.61 10.96 32.44
C SER A 65 10.75 12.34 33.09
N GLY A 66 11.03 13.38 32.30
CA GLY A 66 11.26 14.75 32.75
C GLY A 66 10.63 15.80 31.82
N GLY A 67 10.84 17.06 32.14
CA GLY A 67 10.38 18.22 31.37
C GLY A 67 11.39 18.60 30.29
N MET A 68 11.13 19.68 29.58
CA MET A 68 12.05 20.20 28.57
C MET A 68 12.04 21.72 28.58
N ARG A 69 13.22 22.33 28.52
CA ARG A 69 13.37 23.77 28.34
C ARG A 69 13.98 24.04 26.98
N VAL A 70 13.30 24.82 26.14
CA VAL A 70 13.74 25.18 24.79
C VAL A 70 13.88 26.69 24.69
N GLU A 71 14.97 27.16 24.09
CA GLU A 71 15.24 28.56 23.79
C GLU A 71 15.07 28.81 22.29
N LEU A 72 13.98 29.48 21.90
CA LEU A 72 13.62 29.64 20.49
C LEU A 72 14.63 30.48 19.71
N ASP A 73 15.33 31.41 20.38
CA ASP A 73 16.40 32.25 19.82
C ASP A 73 17.57 31.43 19.23
N THR A 74 17.74 30.20 19.70
CA THR A 74 18.82 29.30 19.26
C THR A 74 18.43 28.44 18.06
N VAL A 75 17.15 28.42 17.68
CA VAL A 75 16.71 27.62 16.53
C VAL A 75 17.27 28.24 15.25
N PRO A 76 17.96 27.47 14.38
CA PRO A 76 18.44 27.99 13.11
C PRO A 76 17.27 28.45 12.22
N LEU A 77 17.29 29.72 11.80
CA LEU A 77 16.24 30.32 10.99
C LEU A 77 16.72 30.56 9.55
N ARG A 78 15.86 30.22 8.57
CA ARG A 78 16.06 30.63 7.17
C ARG A 78 15.69 32.11 6.97
N ASP A 79 14.74 32.61 7.76
CA ASP A 79 14.31 34.00 7.75
C ASP A 79 14.31 34.52 9.21
N PRO A 80 15.14 35.52 9.55
CA PRO A 80 15.24 36.05 10.90
C PRO A 80 14.02 36.90 11.31
N SER A 81 13.09 37.20 10.39
CA SER A 81 11.89 38.00 10.67
C SER A 81 10.70 37.19 11.15
N LEU A 82 10.82 35.86 11.22
CA LEU A 82 9.75 34.96 11.65
C LEU A 82 9.33 35.25 13.10
N SER A 83 8.02 35.24 13.32
CA SER A 83 7.44 35.34 14.66
C SER A 83 7.58 34.01 15.42
N PRO A 84 7.47 34.00 16.77
CA PRO A 84 7.66 32.78 17.55
C PRO A 84 6.67 31.67 17.17
N GLU A 85 5.42 32.00 16.87
CA GLU A 85 4.43 31.04 16.39
C GLU A 85 4.77 30.46 15.01
N GLU A 86 5.36 31.25 14.11
CA GLU A 86 5.82 30.78 12.80
C GLU A 86 7.02 29.83 12.95
N ILE A 87 7.96 30.12 13.85
CA ILE A 87 9.10 29.24 14.12
C ILE A 87 8.62 27.89 14.69
N LEU A 88 7.69 27.91 15.64
CA LEU A 88 7.16 26.71 16.30
C LEU A 88 6.33 25.84 15.36
N MET A 89 5.45 26.44 14.55
CA MET A 89 4.51 25.74 13.67
C MET A 89 5.06 25.46 12.27
N SER A 90 6.24 25.98 11.93
CA SER A 90 6.83 25.80 10.60
C SER A 90 7.01 24.32 10.28
N GLU A 91 6.51 23.90 9.12
CA GLU A 91 6.66 22.55 8.54
C GLU A 91 7.75 22.54 7.46
N SER A 92 8.81 23.33 7.66
CA SER A 92 10.00 23.26 6.82
C SER A 92 10.56 21.83 6.81
N GLN A 93 10.92 21.35 5.64
CA GLN A 93 11.35 19.96 5.43
C GLN A 93 12.80 19.73 5.92
N GLU A 94 13.22 18.47 5.93
CA GLU A 94 14.57 18.01 6.28
C GLU A 94 15.08 18.44 7.67
N ARG A 95 14.26 18.24 8.70
CA ARG A 95 14.63 18.57 10.10
C ARG A 95 14.38 17.39 11.04
N MET A 96 15.30 17.22 11.99
CA MET A 96 15.22 16.25 13.09
C MET A 96 15.51 16.95 14.42
N CYS A 97 14.90 16.48 15.51
CA CYS A 97 15.23 16.87 16.87
C CYS A 97 15.82 15.66 17.61
N ALA A 98 17.00 15.83 18.22
CA ALA A 98 17.71 14.75 18.89
C ALA A 98 17.97 15.08 20.37
N ILE A 99 17.81 14.08 21.23
CA ILE A 99 18.23 14.11 22.64
C ILE A 99 19.56 13.40 22.76
N VAL A 100 20.59 14.10 23.21
CA VAL A 100 21.97 13.61 23.31
C VAL A 100 22.48 13.83 24.73
N GLU A 101 23.06 12.78 25.33
CA GLU A 101 23.69 12.91 26.65
C GLU A 101 24.89 13.87 26.59
N PRO A 102 25.13 14.70 27.63
CA PRO A 102 26.23 15.68 27.62
C PRO A 102 27.61 15.09 27.27
N SER A 103 27.90 13.87 27.71
CA SER A 103 29.14 13.16 27.40
C SER A 103 29.29 12.74 25.94
N LYS A 104 28.18 12.62 25.19
CA LYS A 104 28.13 12.19 23.79
C LYS A 104 28.04 13.36 22.80
N ILE A 105 27.72 14.58 23.26
CA ILE A 105 27.55 15.78 22.43
C ILE A 105 28.76 16.06 21.53
N ALA A 106 29.98 15.99 22.07
CA ALA A 106 31.18 16.30 21.28
C ALA A 106 31.30 15.39 20.05
N ARG A 107 31.09 14.08 20.22
CA ARG A 107 31.13 13.10 19.13
C ARG A 107 29.98 13.29 18.15
N PHE A 108 28.78 13.56 18.66
CA PHE A 108 27.60 13.86 17.84
C PHE A 108 27.85 15.07 16.91
N LEU A 109 28.38 16.17 17.45
CA LEU A 109 28.69 17.37 16.66
C LEU A 109 29.80 17.13 15.63
N GLU A 110 30.78 16.28 15.93
CA GLU A 110 31.80 15.87 14.96
C GLU A 110 31.19 15.14 13.75
N ILE A 111 30.22 14.25 13.99
CA ILE A 111 29.52 13.53 12.91
C ILE A 111 28.64 14.49 12.11
N CYS A 112 27.85 15.35 12.77
CA CYS A 112 27.07 16.37 12.05
C CYS A 112 27.97 17.24 11.16
N LYS A 113 29.12 17.68 11.67
CA LYS A 113 30.11 18.45 10.89
C LYS A 113 30.70 17.65 9.73
N LYS A 114 31.02 16.37 9.92
CA LYS A 114 31.53 15.47 8.86
C LYS A 114 30.56 15.40 7.68
N TRP A 115 29.26 15.32 7.98
CA TRP A 115 28.21 15.24 6.97
C TRP A 115 27.70 16.61 6.51
N ASP A 116 28.21 17.73 7.03
CA ASP A 116 27.70 19.08 6.73
C ASP A 116 26.22 19.27 7.13
N VAL A 117 25.79 18.59 8.20
CA VAL A 117 24.46 18.78 8.79
C VAL A 117 24.51 19.96 9.76
N THR A 118 23.71 20.99 9.48
CA THR A 118 23.52 22.12 10.39
C THR A 118 22.82 21.67 11.66
N VAL A 119 23.42 21.94 12.80
CA VAL A 119 22.89 21.57 14.11
C VAL A 119 23.13 22.66 15.13
N ASN A 120 22.17 22.86 16.02
CA ASN A 120 22.34 23.71 17.19
C ASN A 120 21.69 23.08 18.42
N VAL A 121 22.27 23.33 19.60
CA VAL A 121 21.64 22.93 20.86
C VAL A 121 20.56 23.95 21.17
N ILE A 122 19.31 23.50 21.17
CA ILE A 122 18.16 24.40 21.35
C ILE A 122 17.57 24.41 22.75
N GLY A 123 18.08 23.57 23.64
CA GLY A 123 17.48 23.36 24.94
C GLY A 123 18.07 22.16 25.68
N GLU A 124 17.41 21.82 26.78
CA GLU A 124 17.78 20.70 27.64
C GLU A 124 16.54 19.96 28.17
N VAL A 125 16.69 18.65 28.40
CA VAL A 125 15.74 17.88 29.20
C VAL A 125 15.99 18.24 30.67
N THR A 126 14.92 18.42 31.43
CA THR A 126 14.97 18.86 32.83
C THR A 126 14.33 17.84 33.76
N ASP A 127 14.66 17.89 35.06
CA ASP A 127 13.99 17.08 36.09
C ASP A 127 12.54 17.51 36.40
N GLY A 128 12.03 18.55 35.72
CA GLY A 128 10.67 19.06 35.91
C GLY A 128 9.59 18.22 35.21
N ASP A 129 8.36 18.74 35.15
CA ASP A 129 7.21 18.11 34.49
C ASP A 129 6.59 19.01 33.39
N ARG A 130 7.30 20.07 33.01
CA ARG A 130 6.83 21.12 32.08
C ARG A 130 7.65 21.16 30.81
N LEU A 131 6.98 21.41 29.68
CA LEU A 131 7.59 21.95 28.48
C LEU A 131 7.56 23.48 28.59
N ILE A 132 8.74 24.08 28.72
CA ILE A 132 8.94 25.53 28.79
C ILE A 132 9.67 25.97 27.53
N ILE A 133 9.06 26.84 26.74
CA ILE A 133 9.71 27.46 25.57
C ILE A 133 9.83 28.95 25.84
N THR A 134 11.05 29.48 25.71
CA THR A 134 11.35 30.91 25.87
C THR A 134 11.74 31.56 24.55
N TRP A 135 11.37 32.82 24.36
CA TRP A 135 11.79 33.65 23.24
C TRP A 135 12.14 35.06 23.73
N HIS A 136 13.34 35.54 23.40
CA HIS A 136 13.89 36.81 23.89
C HIS A 136 13.84 36.94 25.43
N GLY A 137 14.05 35.82 26.13
CA GLY A 137 14.01 35.74 27.59
C GLY A 137 12.62 35.62 28.22
N GLU A 138 11.54 35.75 27.43
CA GLU A 138 10.15 35.63 27.89
C GLU A 138 9.62 34.22 27.69
N VAL A 139 8.81 33.72 28.63
CA VAL A 139 8.16 32.40 28.50
C VAL A 139 6.95 32.53 27.58
N ILE A 140 6.97 31.83 26.45
CA ILE A 140 5.89 31.84 25.46
C ILE A 140 5.06 30.55 25.46
N VAL A 141 5.63 29.44 25.95
CA VAL A 141 4.93 28.16 26.16
C VAL A 141 5.30 27.65 27.54
N ASP A 142 4.28 27.30 28.33
CA ASP A 142 4.40 26.62 29.60
C ASP A 142 3.22 25.65 29.74
N VAL A 143 3.46 24.38 29.44
CA VAL A 143 2.42 23.35 29.36
C VAL A 143 2.92 22.01 29.91
N PRO A 144 2.03 21.14 30.43
CA PRO A 144 2.39 19.74 30.62
C PRO A 144 2.57 19.10 29.22
N PRO A 145 3.74 18.49 28.91
CA PRO A 145 4.00 17.93 27.59
C PRO A 145 2.95 16.89 27.15
N ARG A 146 2.59 16.00 28.08
CA ARG A 146 1.62 14.93 27.84
C ARG A 146 0.24 15.44 27.44
N THR A 147 -0.18 16.58 28.01
CA THR A 147 -1.47 17.17 27.70
C THR A 147 -1.55 17.64 26.24
N VAL A 148 -0.43 18.13 25.69
CA VAL A 148 -0.36 18.57 24.29
C VAL A 148 -0.16 17.40 23.33
N ALA A 149 0.64 16.39 23.71
CA ALA A 149 0.98 15.28 22.83
C ALA A 149 -0.08 14.15 22.77
N HIS A 150 -0.78 13.87 23.89
CA HIS A 150 -1.59 12.65 23.99
C HIS A 150 -2.99 12.84 24.57
N GLU A 151 -3.27 13.94 25.27
CA GLU A 151 -4.55 14.13 25.99
C GLU A 151 -5.50 15.07 25.24
N GLY A 152 -5.39 15.12 23.91
CA GLY A 152 -6.40 15.76 23.07
C GLY A 152 -7.79 15.15 23.32
N PRO A 153 -8.87 15.95 23.25
CA PRO A 153 -10.21 15.45 23.51
C PRO A 153 -10.60 14.38 22.48
N VAL A 154 -11.08 13.24 22.98
CA VAL A 154 -11.63 12.17 22.14
C VAL A 154 -13.10 12.46 21.85
N TYR A 155 -13.45 12.55 20.57
CA TYR A 155 -14.82 12.82 20.14
C TYR A 155 -15.61 11.53 19.93
N ASN A 156 -16.74 11.41 20.60
CA ASN A 156 -17.74 10.37 20.32
C ASN A 156 -18.70 10.88 19.25
N ARG A 157 -18.40 10.59 17.98
CA ARG A 157 -19.19 11.05 16.84
C ARG A 157 -20.38 10.12 16.57
N PRO A 158 -21.50 10.63 16.03
CA PRO A 158 -22.60 9.78 15.58
C PRO A 158 -22.14 8.80 14.50
N VAL A 159 -22.62 7.56 14.56
CA VAL A 159 -22.29 6.50 13.62
C VAL A 159 -23.60 5.89 13.12
N ALA A 160 -23.85 5.96 11.82
CA ALA A 160 -25.06 5.44 11.22
C ALA A 160 -24.79 4.89 9.81
N LYS A 161 -25.26 3.67 9.53
CA LYS A 161 -25.14 3.06 8.21
C LYS A 161 -25.84 3.94 7.15
N PRO A 162 -25.14 4.36 6.08
CA PRO A 162 -25.75 5.12 5.00
C PRO A 162 -26.86 4.33 4.29
N GLU A 163 -27.97 4.98 3.97
CA GLU A 163 -29.08 4.35 3.22
C GLU A 163 -28.67 3.83 1.84
N TYR A 164 -27.64 4.43 1.23
CA TYR A 164 -27.19 4.02 -0.10
C TYR A 164 -26.67 2.58 -0.10
N VAL A 165 -26.10 2.08 1.01
CA VAL A 165 -25.45 0.76 1.07
C VAL A 165 -26.46 -0.33 0.73
N ASP A 166 -27.61 -0.34 1.41
CA ASP A 166 -28.65 -1.35 1.15
C ASP A 166 -29.23 -1.22 -0.27
N ARG A 167 -29.37 0.01 -0.78
CA ARG A 167 -29.81 0.23 -2.15
C ARG A 167 -28.82 -0.29 -3.19
N MET A 168 -27.51 -0.13 -2.96
CA MET A 168 -26.46 -0.60 -3.88
C MET A 168 -26.35 -2.12 -3.84
N ASN A 169 -26.39 -2.72 -2.66
CA ASN A 169 -26.29 -4.17 -2.49
C ASN A 169 -27.50 -4.90 -3.12
N ALA A 170 -28.68 -4.28 -3.11
CA ALA A 170 -29.87 -4.84 -3.75
C ALA A 170 -29.90 -4.71 -5.28
N GLN A 171 -28.94 -4.03 -5.92
CA GLN A 171 -28.91 -3.91 -7.38
C GLN A 171 -28.55 -5.23 -8.04
N VAL A 172 -29.37 -5.65 -8.99
CA VAL A 172 -29.04 -6.77 -9.89
C VAL A 172 -28.23 -6.21 -11.05
N LEU A 173 -27.05 -6.79 -11.25
CA LEU A 173 -26.15 -6.40 -12.33
C LEU A 173 -26.61 -7.00 -13.66
N ASP A 174 -26.77 -6.15 -14.68
CA ASP A 174 -27.05 -6.55 -16.05
C ASP A 174 -25.84 -6.23 -16.92
N LEU A 175 -24.89 -7.16 -16.96
CA LEU A 175 -23.59 -6.94 -17.58
C LEU A 175 -23.50 -7.71 -18.90
N PRO A 176 -22.91 -7.11 -19.95
CA PRO A 176 -22.66 -7.84 -21.19
C PRO A 176 -21.61 -8.93 -20.91
N MET A 177 -21.99 -10.19 -21.12
CA MET A 177 -21.11 -11.34 -20.90
C MET A 177 -20.62 -11.90 -22.23
N PRO A 178 -19.30 -12.04 -22.44
CA PRO A 178 -18.76 -12.61 -23.67
C PRO A 178 -19.09 -14.10 -23.77
N LYS A 179 -19.59 -14.52 -24.94
CA LYS A 179 -19.99 -15.92 -25.21
C LYS A 179 -19.28 -16.52 -26.41
N SER A 180 -18.93 -15.70 -27.39
CA SER A 180 -18.19 -16.12 -28.60
C SER A 180 -16.70 -15.77 -28.51
N PRO A 181 -15.83 -16.43 -29.29
CA PRO A 181 -14.41 -16.09 -29.36
C PRO A 181 -14.14 -14.61 -29.67
N ALA A 182 -14.93 -14.00 -30.56
CA ALA A 182 -14.79 -12.59 -30.91
C ALA A 182 -15.16 -11.66 -29.73
N GLU A 183 -16.20 -12.00 -28.97
CA GLU A 183 -16.61 -11.24 -27.78
C GLU A 183 -15.61 -11.40 -26.63
N VAL A 184 -15.02 -12.59 -26.44
CA VAL A 184 -13.96 -12.84 -25.46
C VAL A 184 -12.77 -11.94 -25.75
N LYS A 185 -12.28 -11.94 -27.00
CA LYS A 185 -11.22 -11.05 -27.45
C LYS A 185 -11.56 -9.59 -27.17
N ALA A 186 -12.75 -9.14 -27.56
CA ALA A 186 -13.18 -7.76 -27.37
C ALA A 186 -13.25 -7.38 -25.88
N ALA A 187 -13.76 -8.27 -25.02
CA ALA A 187 -13.86 -8.04 -23.59
C ALA A 187 -12.48 -7.88 -22.94
N ILE A 188 -11.53 -8.78 -23.24
CA ILE A 188 -10.16 -8.73 -22.71
C ILE A 188 -9.47 -7.43 -23.15
N LEU A 189 -9.48 -7.11 -24.45
CA LEU A 189 -8.85 -5.90 -24.96
C LEU A 189 -9.47 -4.63 -24.35
N LYS A 190 -10.78 -4.60 -24.16
CA LYS A 190 -11.47 -3.47 -23.54
C LYS A 190 -11.07 -3.31 -22.07
N LEU A 191 -11.00 -4.40 -21.32
CA LEU A 191 -10.71 -4.41 -19.88
C LEU A 191 -9.27 -3.98 -19.59
N ILE A 192 -8.28 -4.58 -20.27
CA ILE A 192 -6.86 -4.23 -20.08
C ILE A 192 -6.51 -2.81 -20.57
N SER A 193 -7.39 -2.19 -21.37
CA SER A 193 -7.21 -0.81 -21.83
C SER A 193 -7.83 0.22 -20.88
N THR A 194 -8.46 -0.19 -19.79
CA THR A 194 -8.99 0.75 -18.78
C THR A 194 -7.83 1.39 -18.00
N PRO A 195 -7.95 2.65 -17.53
CA PRO A 195 -6.88 3.27 -16.76
C PRO A 195 -6.49 2.49 -15.49
N ASN A 196 -7.47 1.85 -14.84
CA ASN A 196 -7.26 1.05 -13.64
C ASN A 196 -6.41 -0.20 -13.95
N MET A 197 -6.59 -0.86 -15.11
CA MET A 197 -5.89 -2.11 -15.47
C MET A 197 -4.71 -1.93 -16.43
N ALA A 198 -4.60 -0.80 -17.11
CA ALA A 198 -3.56 -0.58 -18.11
C ALA A 198 -2.15 -0.56 -17.49
N ASP A 199 -1.14 -0.78 -18.34
CA ASP A 199 0.27 -0.76 -17.95
C ASP A 199 0.63 0.53 -17.20
N LYS A 200 1.23 0.37 -16.02
CA LYS A 200 1.64 1.47 -15.16
C LYS A 200 3.07 1.94 -15.43
N SER A 201 3.78 1.31 -16.38
CA SER A 201 5.19 1.61 -16.65
C SER A 201 5.44 3.07 -17.00
N TRP A 202 4.50 3.80 -17.62
CA TRP A 202 4.67 5.23 -17.88
C TRP A 202 4.89 6.03 -16.58
N VAL A 203 4.20 5.68 -15.50
CA VAL A 203 4.41 6.30 -14.18
C VAL A 203 5.71 5.76 -13.59
N THR A 204 5.85 4.44 -13.57
CA THR A 204 6.86 3.81 -12.71
C THR A 204 8.27 3.82 -13.28
N SER A 205 8.44 3.90 -14.60
CA SER A 205 9.75 4.01 -15.26
C SER A 205 10.46 5.34 -15.01
N GLN A 206 9.78 6.30 -14.38
CA GLN A 206 10.35 7.60 -14.01
C GLN A 206 11.17 7.52 -12.72
N TYR A 207 11.04 6.43 -11.95
CA TYR A 207 11.74 6.24 -10.68
C TYR A 207 12.92 5.28 -10.83
N ASP A 208 13.96 5.51 -10.05
CA ASP A 208 15.07 4.57 -9.95
C ASP A 208 14.64 3.30 -9.21
N LYS A 209 15.20 2.17 -9.65
CA LYS A 209 15.04 0.86 -9.02
C LYS A 209 16.36 0.10 -8.85
N TYR A 210 17.49 0.74 -9.12
CA TYR A 210 18.80 0.09 -9.19
C TYR A 210 19.79 0.60 -8.13
N VAL A 211 19.57 1.78 -7.57
CA VAL A 211 20.41 2.37 -6.52
C VAL A 211 20.55 1.38 -5.36
N GLN A 212 21.78 1.22 -4.87
CA GLN A 212 22.23 0.20 -3.91
C GLN A 212 22.23 -1.26 -4.40
N GLY A 213 21.72 -1.57 -5.60
CA GLY A 213 21.84 -2.90 -6.20
C GLY A 213 21.11 -4.04 -5.44
N ASN A 214 20.18 -3.68 -4.56
CA ASN A 214 19.49 -4.59 -3.67
C ASN A 214 18.03 -4.86 -4.06
N THR A 215 17.50 -4.21 -5.09
CA THR A 215 16.18 -4.51 -5.65
C THR A 215 16.20 -5.87 -6.35
N ILE A 216 15.30 -6.74 -5.92
CA ILE A 216 15.18 -8.12 -6.42
C ILE A 216 13.95 -8.28 -7.32
N GLN A 217 12.80 -7.77 -6.85
CA GLN A 217 11.56 -7.66 -7.61
C GLN A 217 11.09 -6.21 -7.55
N SER A 218 10.58 -5.75 -8.68
CA SER A 218 10.06 -4.40 -8.89
C SER A 218 8.93 -4.49 -9.90
N GLN A 219 8.29 -3.38 -10.26
CA GLN A 219 7.16 -3.44 -11.18
C GLN A 219 7.52 -4.19 -12.48
N PRO A 220 6.61 -5.03 -13.01
CA PRO A 220 5.20 -5.17 -12.63
C PRO A 220 4.87 -6.28 -11.62
N GLU A 221 5.86 -6.81 -10.88
CA GLU A 221 5.64 -7.91 -9.92
C GLU A 221 4.60 -7.59 -8.83
N ASP A 222 3.90 -8.61 -8.32
CA ASP A 222 2.86 -8.51 -7.27
C ASP A 222 3.33 -7.79 -5.99
N SER A 223 4.63 -7.89 -5.69
CA SER A 223 5.26 -7.17 -4.59
C SER A 223 6.65 -6.67 -4.93
N GLY A 224 7.03 -5.56 -4.30
CA GLY A 224 8.40 -5.05 -4.35
C GLY A 224 9.27 -5.80 -3.35
N MET A 225 10.40 -6.35 -3.80
CA MET A 225 11.32 -7.11 -2.94
C MET A 225 12.72 -6.52 -2.94
N ILE A 226 13.28 -6.34 -1.75
CA ILE A 226 14.65 -5.89 -1.53
C ILE A 226 15.44 -6.93 -0.75
N ARG A 227 16.71 -7.12 -1.11
CA ARG A 227 17.68 -7.86 -0.30
C ARG A 227 18.21 -6.94 0.80
N ILE A 228 18.20 -7.42 2.03
CA ILE A 228 18.67 -6.66 3.19
C ILE A 228 20.01 -7.17 3.74
N ASP A 229 20.44 -8.36 3.32
CA ASP A 229 21.73 -8.94 3.69
C ASP A 229 22.36 -9.66 2.49
N GLU A 230 23.56 -9.24 2.09
CA GLU A 230 24.28 -9.82 0.94
C GLU A 230 24.82 -11.23 1.20
N SER A 231 25.12 -11.56 2.46
CA SER A 231 25.74 -12.82 2.86
C SER A 231 24.73 -13.95 3.01
N THR A 232 23.59 -13.65 3.65
CA THR A 232 22.51 -14.62 3.86
C THR A 232 21.50 -14.62 2.72
N HIS A 233 21.47 -13.55 1.92
CA HIS A 233 20.44 -13.28 0.91
C HIS A 233 19.04 -13.07 1.49
N LEU A 234 18.94 -12.75 2.79
CA LEU A 234 17.70 -12.38 3.43
C LEU A 234 17.07 -11.18 2.72
N GLY A 235 15.76 -11.21 2.54
CA GLY A 235 15.02 -10.12 1.90
C GLY A 235 13.68 -9.82 2.54
N VAL A 236 13.17 -8.64 2.18
CA VAL A 236 11.87 -8.11 2.60
C VAL A 236 11.06 -7.81 1.34
N ALA A 237 9.79 -8.20 1.36
CA ALA A 237 8.82 -7.88 0.32
C ALA A 237 7.71 -6.97 0.89
N ILE A 238 7.18 -6.08 0.06
CA ILE A 238 6.07 -5.17 0.41
C ILE A 238 5.07 -5.16 -0.73
N SER A 239 3.79 -5.33 -0.38
CA SER A 239 2.63 -5.11 -1.24
C SER A 239 1.71 -4.08 -0.58
N THR A 240 0.88 -3.44 -1.38
CA THR A 240 -0.15 -2.51 -0.91
C THR A 240 -1.38 -2.64 -1.78
N ASP A 241 -2.55 -2.84 -1.16
CA ASP A 241 -3.77 -3.17 -1.88
C ASP A 241 -4.98 -2.41 -1.31
N ALA A 242 -5.90 -2.06 -2.21
CA ALA A 242 -7.15 -1.38 -1.89
C ALA A 242 -8.17 -1.54 -3.01
N ASN A 243 -9.37 -2.02 -2.68
CA ASN A 243 -10.51 -1.97 -3.58
C ASN A 243 -11.60 -1.05 -2.99
N ALA A 244 -11.63 0.19 -3.49
CA ALA A 244 -12.58 1.20 -3.04
C ALA A 244 -14.03 0.87 -3.43
N SER A 245 -14.26 0.10 -4.50
CA SER A 245 -15.60 -0.34 -4.90
C SER A 245 -16.18 -1.35 -3.91
N TRP A 246 -15.40 -2.36 -3.52
CA TRP A 246 -15.81 -3.29 -2.46
C TRP A 246 -15.98 -2.60 -1.11
N SER A 247 -15.06 -1.70 -0.76
CA SER A 247 -15.18 -0.91 0.47
C SER A 247 -16.41 -0.01 0.48
N TYR A 248 -16.83 0.52 -0.67
CA TYR A 248 -18.05 1.32 -0.80
C TYR A 248 -19.33 0.51 -0.56
N LEU A 249 -19.35 -0.75 -1.03
CA LEU A 249 -20.46 -1.69 -0.87
C LEU A 249 -20.50 -2.31 0.54
N ASN A 250 -19.33 -2.62 1.10
CA ASN A 250 -19.17 -3.19 2.43
C ASN A 250 -17.79 -2.82 3.00
N PRO A 251 -17.67 -1.77 3.82
CA PRO A 251 -16.39 -1.31 4.36
C PRO A 251 -15.67 -2.34 5.24
N TYR A 252 -16.43 -3.21 5.91
CA TYR A 252 -15.88 -4.28 6.75
C TYR A 252 -15.22 -5.37 5.91
N GLU A 253 -15.94 -5.92 4.92
CA GLU A 253 -15.37 -6.92 4.02
C GLU A 253 -14.32 -6.32 3.08
N GLY A 254 -14.49 -5.08 2.62
CA GLY A 254 -13.50 -4.39 1.79
C GLY A 254 -12.13 -4.27 2.44
N ALA A 255 -12.07 -3.99 3.75
CA ALA A 255 -10.82 -3.97 4.51
C ALA A 255 -10.19 -5.36 4.63
N LYS A 256 -11.00 -6.40 4.89
CA LYS A 256 -10.52 -7.78 4.95
C LYS A 256 -10.02 -8.29 3.60
N LEU A 257 -10.70 -7.95 2.51
CA LEU A 257 -10.31 -8.31 1.15
C LEU A 257 -8.98 -7.64 0.77
N ALA A 258 -8.79 -6.36 1.09
CA ALA A 258 -7.52 -5.66 0.86
C ALA A 258 -6.37 -6.27 1.67
N LEU A 259 -6.61 -6.65 2.93
CA LEU A 259 -5.64 -7.38 3.75
C LEU A 259 -5.27 -8.74 3.13
N ALA A 260 -6.28 -9.51 2.69
CA ALA A 260 -6.09 -10.81 2.07
C ALA A 260 -5.28 -10.71 0.77
N GLU A 261 -5.62 -9.76 -0.09
CA GLU A 261 -4.91 -9.49 -1.35
C GLU A 261 -3.46 -9.09 -1.11
N ALA A 262 -3.19 -8.14 -0.20
CA ALA A 262 -1.83 -7.76 0.14
C ALA A 262 -1.01 -8.94 0.70
N ALA A 263 -1.59 -9.74 1.59
CA ALA A 263 -0.91 -10.92 2.11
C ALA A 263 -0.66 -11.99 1.01
N ARG A 264 -1.60 -12.15 0.07
CA ARG A 264 -1.45 -13.05 -1.08
C ARG A 264 -0.34 -12.59 -2.01
N ASN A 265 -0.27 -11.31 -2.34
CA ASN A 265 0.78 -10.72 -3.18
C ASN A 265 2.20 -10.89 -2.62
N ILE A 266 2.32 -10.90 -1.29
CA ILE A 266 3.57 -11.25 -0.60
C ILE A 266 3.90 -12.74 -0.77
N ALA A 267 2.90 -13.61 -0.61
CA ALA A 267 3.05 -15.06 -0.72
C ALA A 267 3.30 -15.54 -2.16
N THR A 268 2.69 -14.92 -3.17
CA THR A 268 2.93 -15.22 -4.59
C THR A 268 4.37 -14.92 -5.00
N ALA A 269 5.01 -13.92 -4.38
CA ALA A 269 6.43 -13.65 -4.56
C ALA A 269 7.35 -14.63 -3.78
N GLY A 270 6.78 -15.48 -2.94
CA GLY A 270 7.49 -16.47 -2.13
C GLY A 270 8.01 -15.94 -0.78
N ALA A 271 7.51 -14.78 -0.33
CA ALA A 271 7.81 -14.24 1.00
C ALA A 271 6.68 -14.53 1.98
N LYS A 272 7.01 -14.71 3.27
CA LYS A 272 6.01 -14.95 4.31
C LYS A 272 5.47 -13.62 4.85
N PRO A 273 4.15 -13.36 4.83
CA PRO A 273 3.54 -12.19 5.47
C PRO A 273 3.81 -12.15 6.98
N LEU A 274 4.17 -10.97 7.52
CA LEU A 274 4.52 -10.82 8.94
C LEU A 274 3.95 -9.58 9.63
N ALA A 275 3.68 -8.49 8.91
CA ALA A 275 3.23 -7.24 9.52
C ALA A 275 2.36 -6.44 8.56
N VAL A 276 1.49 -5.61 9.13
CA VAL A 276 0.53 -4.77 8.41
C VAL A 276 0.80 -3.29 8.70
N THR A 277 0.69 -2.46 7.67
CA THR A 277 0.51 -1.02 7.79
C THR A 277 -0.79 -0.62 7.09
N ASN A 278 -1.36 0.52 7.45
CA ASN A 278 -2.57 1.02 6.78
C ASN A 278 -2.49 2.52 6.48
N CYS A 279 -3.16 2.94 5.42
CA CYS A 279 -3.45 4.32 5.13
C CYS A 279 -4.96 4.44 4.90
N LEU A 280 -5.66 4.92 5.92
CA LEU A 280 -7.11 4.97 6.00
C LEU A 280 -7.61 6.33 5.49
N ASN A 281 -8.24 6.37 4.31
CA ASN A 281 -8.68 7.61 3.68
C ASN A 281 -10.22 7.69 3.61
N PHE A 282 -10.77 8.73 4.24
CA PHE A 282 -12.21 8.94 4.40
C PHE A 282 -12.60 10.41 4.23
N GLY A 283 -13.88 10.67 3.96
CA GLY A 283 -14.47 12.01 3.98
C GLY A 283 -14.51 12.63 5.38
N SER A 284 -15.36 13.63 5.60
CA SER A 284 -15.51 14.27 6.91
C SER A 284 -16.09 13.29 7.95
N PRO A 285 -15.44 13.10 9.10
CA PRO A 285 -15.95 12.24 10.18
C PRO A 285 -17.17 12.86 10.88
N GLU A 286 -17.52 14.11 10.57
CA GLU A 286 -18.75 14.75 11.05
C GLU A 286 -20.01 14.18 10.40
N ASP A 287 -19.88 13.57 9.22
CA ASP A 287 -20.95 12.79 8.60
C ASP A 287 -21.03 11.41 9.27
N SER A 288 -22.21 11.06 9.79
CA SER A 288 -22.41 9.79 10.50
C SER A 288 -22.24 8.55 9.62
N GLY A 289 -22.48 8.70 8.31
CA GLY A 289 -22.28 7.68 7.30
C GLY A 289 -20.81 7.44 7.00
N VAL A 290 -20.02 8.51 6.85
CA VAL A 290 -18.56 8.41 6.71
C VAL A 290 -17.92 7.83 7.98
N MET A 291 -18.35 8.29 9.15
CA MET A 291 -17.86 7.73 10.42
C MET A 291 -18.23 6.25 10.57
N TRP A 292 -19.39 5.82 10.06
CA TRP A 292 -19.75 4.40 9.98
C TRP A 292 -18.85 3.61 9.04
N GLN A 293 -18.53 4.14 7.86
CA GLN A 293 -17.58 3.49 6.96
C GLN A 293 -16.22 3.29 7.63
N PHE A 294 -15.70 4.34 8.28
CA PHE A 294 -14.44 4.28 9.01
C PHE A 294 -14.48 3.24 10.14
N ALA A 295 -15.52 3.27 10.97
CA ALA A 295 -15.67 2.34 12.10
C ALA A 295 -15.71 0.87 11.61
N GLU A 296 -16.47 0.58 10.56
CA GLU A 296 -16.58 -0.76 9.98
C GLU A 296 -15.29 -1.21 9.31
N THR A 297 -14.57 -0.31 8.64
CA THR A 297 -13.24 -0.61 8.08
C THR A 297 -12.23 -0.93 9.17
N VAL A 298 -12.14 -0.13 10.24
CA VAL A 298 -11.22 -0.40 11.36
C VAL A 298 -11.56 -1.73 12.02
N ARG A 299 -12.85 -2.00 12.23
CA ARG A 299 -13.33 -3.29 12.76
C ARG A 299 -12.94 -4.45 11.86
N GLY A 300 -13.17 -4.34 10.55
CA GLY A 300 -12.82 -5.37 9.56
C GLY A 300 -11.33 -5.66 9.50
N LEU A 301 -10.50 -4.61 9.51
CA LEU A 301 -9.06 -4.77 9.53
C LEU A 301 -8.59 -5.41 10.85
N ALA A 302 -9.12 -4.98 12.00
CA ALA A 302 -8.75 -5.53 13.30
C ALA A 302 -9.12 -7.03 13.42
N ASP A 303 -10.35 -7.38 13.04
CA ASP A 303 -10.83 -8.77 13.06
C ASP A 303 -10.02 -9.63 12.08
N GLY A 304 -9.72 -9.12 10.87
CA GLY A 304 -8.91 -9.83 9.88
C GLY A 304 -7.46 -10.03 10.31
N CYS A 305 -6.82 -9.00 10.86
CA CYS A 305 -5.47 -9.08 11.41
C CYS A 305 -5.38 -10.08 12.57
N LEU A 306 -6.38 -10.09 13.46
CA LEU A 306 -6.48 -11.06 14.55
C LEU A 306 -6.61 -12.48 14.03
N GLU A 307 -7.46 -12.70 13.03
CA GLU A 307 -7.69 -14.01 12.42
C GLU A 307 -6.44 -14.54 11.69
N MET A 308 -5.74 -13.68 10.95
CA MET A 308 -4.53 -14.04 10.20
C MET A 308 -3.25 -14.04 11.04
N GLY A 309 -3.30 -13.57 12.29
CA GLY A 309 -2.13 -13.44 13.16
C GLY A 309 -1.12 -12.39 12.66
N LEU A 310 -1.59 -11.34 11.98
CA LEU A 310 -0.75 -10.28 11.42
C LEU A 310 -0.90 -8.98 12.24
N PRO A 311 0.13 -8.54 12.98
CA PRO A 311 0.06 -7.31 13.76
C PRO A 311 0.10 -6.07 12.86
N VAL A 312 -0.70 -5.06 13.22
CA VAL A 312 -0.57 -3.70 12.66
C VAL A 312 0.59 -2.99 13.37
N THR A 313 1.66 -2.69 12.65
CA THR A 313 2.88 -2.09 13.21
C THR A 313 2.96 -0.57 13.02
N GLY A 314 2.08 -0.01 12.19
CA GLY A 314 2.00 1.41 11.92
C GLY A 314 0.82 1.74 11.02
N GLY A 315 0.56 3.02 10.80
CA GLY A 315 -0.46 3.45 9.85
C GLY A 315 -0.75 4.94 9.92
N ASN A 316 -1.70 5.37 9.10
CA ASN A 316 -2.14 6.75 8.97
C ASN A 316 -3.67 6.81 8.81
N VAL A 317 -4.26 7.89 9.31
CA VAL A 317 -5.68 8.20 9.08
C VAL A 317 -5.80 9.59 8.48
N SER A 318 -6.35 9.65 7.27
CA SER A 318 -6.67 10.89 6.56
C SER A 318 -8.19 11.04 6.49
N PHE A 319 -8.70 12.06 7.17
CA PHE A 319 -10.10 12.46 7.15
C PHE A 319 -10.29 13.72 6.29
N TYR A 320 -11.55 14.10 6.07
CA TYR A 320 -11.93 15.31 5.31
C TYR A 320 -11.54 15.25 3.81
N ASN A 321 -11.31 14.05 3.28
CA ASN A 321 -11.11 13.82 1.84
C ASN A 321 -12.43 13.94 1.08
N GLN A 322 -12.86 15.17 0.81
CA GLN A 322 -14.07 15.45 0.06
C GLN A 322 -13.98 16.79 -0.69
N THR A 323 -14.73 16.88 -1.78
CA THR A 323 -14.92 18.14 -2.53
C THR A 323 -16.37 18.59 -2.40
N GLY A 324 -16.58 19.71 -1.72
CA GLY A 324 -17.93 20.10 -1.28
C GLY A 324 -18.56 18.98 -0.46
N ASP A 325 -19.76 18.55 -0.84
CA ASP A 325 -20.51 17.48 -0.16
C ASP A 325 -20.17 16.07 -0.67
N VAL A 326 -19.27 15.95 -1.65
CA VAL A 326 -18.92 14.65 -2.25
C VAL A 326 -17.66 14.10 -1.60
N ALA A 327 -17.86 13.15 -0.69
CA ALA A 327 -16.78 12.34 -0.12
C ALA A 327 -16.18 11.38 -1.15
N ILE A 328 -14.89 11.07 -0.99
CA ILE A 328 -14.28 9.94 -1.68
C ILE A 328 -14.99 8.63 -1.29
N LEU A 329 -14.79 7.59 -2.09
CA LEU A 329 -15.09 6.24 -1.65
C LEU A 329 -14.19 5.90 -0.45
N PRO A 330 -14.68 5.14 0.54
CA PRO A 330 -13.83 4.67 1.63
C PRO A 330 -12.66 3.89 1.05
N THR A 331 -11.44 4.34 1.32
CA THR A 331 -10.23 3.82 0.66
C THR A 331 -9.19 3.43 1.73
N PRO A 332 -9.33 2.23 2.33
CA PRO A 332 -8.30 1.64 3.16
C PRO A 332 -7.21 1.05 2.27
N VAL A 333 -6.06 1.72 2.17
CA VAL A 333 -4.88 1.12 1.55
C VAL A 333 -4.17 0.30 2.61
N ILE A 334 -4.14 -1.02 2.42
CA ILE A 334 -3.53 -1.96 3.36
C ILE A 334 -2.18 -2.39 2.78
N GLY A 335 -1.12 -2.15 3.52
CA GLY A 335 0.22 -2.64 3.19
C GLY A 335 0.58 -3.86 4.01
N VAL A 336 1.16 -4.87 3.38
CA VAL A 336 1.70 -6.05 4.07
C VAL A 336 3.19 -6.16 3.82
N LEU A 337 3.95 -6.36 4.88
CA LEU A 337 5.37 -6.65 4.83
C LEU A 337 5.59 -8.14 5.03
N GLY A 338 6.43 -8.74 4.19
CA GLY A 338 6.85 -10.13 4.31
C GLY A 338 8.36 -10.32 4.27
N VAL A 339 8.81 -11.49 4.72
CA VAL A 339 10.23 -11.87 4.74
C VAL A 339 10.46 -13.15 3.95
N ILE A 340 11.53 -13.16 3.17
CA ILE A 340 12.04 -14.33 2.46
C ILE A 340 13.46 -14.62 2.94
N GLN A 341 13.74 -15.88 3.28
CA GLN A 341 15.05 -16.27 3.82
C GLN A 341 16.16 -16.18 2.78
N ASP A 342 15.84 -16.41 1.51
CA ASP A 342 16.75 -16.30 0.39
C ASP A 342 16.02 -15.73 -0.83
N VAL A 343 16.32 -14.48 -1.17
CA VAL A 343 15.72 -13.78 -2.31
C VAL A 343 15.93 -14.50 -3.66
N ARG A 344 16.89 -15.41 -3.77
CA ARG A 344 17.10 -16.18 -5.00
C ARG A 344 15.97 -17.18 -5.27
N ALA A 345 15.25 -17.59 -4.23
CA ALA A 345 14.10 -18.49 -4.30
C ALA A 345 12.78 -17.78 -4.60
N ARG A 346 12.78 -16.46 -4.80
CA ARG A 346 11.58 -15.70 -5.18
C ARG A 346 10.85 -16.33 -6.36
N THR A 347 9.54 -16.14 -6.37
CA THR A 347 8.69 -16.56 -7.49
C THR A 347 8.28 -15.32 -8.29
N PRO A 348 8.62 -15.24 -9.59
CA PRO A 348 8.22 -14.11 -10.43
C PRO A 348 6.75 -14.20 -10.85
N MET A 349 6.13 -13.07 -11.20
CA MET A 349 4.76 -13.03 -11.69
C MET A 349 4.58 -13.69 -13.07
N SER A 350 5.67 -13.85 -13.83
CA SER A 350 5.63 -14.31 -15.23
C SER A 350 6.72 -15.33 -15.54
N PHE A 351 6.46 -16.14 -16.54
CA PHE A 351 7.32 -17.22 -17.03
C PHE A 351 8.13 -16.79 -18.26
N LYS A 352 9.30 -17.40 -18.43
CA LYS A 352 10.19 -17.20 -19.59
C LYS A 352 10.19 -18.39 -20.56
N ASP A 353 9.66 -19.52 -20.11
CA ASP A 353 9.71 -20.79 -20.83
C ASP A 353 8.34 -21.15 -21.42
N ALA A 354 8.37 -21.77 -22.59
CA ALA A 354 7.22 -22.42 -23.19
C ALA A 354 7.07 -23.87 -22.67
N GLY A 355 5.86 -24.42 -22.76
CA GLY A 355 5.57 -25.80 -22.36
C GLY A 355 5.39 -26.01 -20.86
N LEU A 356 5.25 -24.93 -20.08
CA LEU A 356 4.82 -25.01 -18.68
C LEU A 356 3.31 -25.24 -18.63
N ASP A 357 2.86 -25.98 -17.63
CA ASP A 357 1.44 -26.13 -17.34
C ASP A 357 0.95 -24.93 -16.54
N LEU A 358 -0.19 -24.35 -16.95
CA LEU A 358 -0.86 -23.29 -16.20
C LEU A 358 -1.98 -23.89 -15.36
N TYR A 359 -1.96 -23.57 -14.06
CA TYR A 359 -3.01 -23.95 -13.12
C TYR A 359 -3.68 -22.70 -12.54
N LEU A 360 -5.01 -22.72 -12.49
CA LEU A 360 -5.80 -21.80 -11.66
C LEU A 360 -5.95 -22.43 -10.28
N ILE A 361 -5.54 -21.70 -9.25
CA ILE A 361 -5.77 -22.02 -7.84
C ILE A 361 -7.02 -21.26 -7.37
N GLY A 362 -7.85 -21.92 -6.57
CA GLY A 362 -9.05 -21.36 -5.97
C GLY A 362 -10.30 -21.48 -6.85
N ASP A 363 -11.42 -20.98 -6.32
CA ASP A 363 -12.74 -21.13 -6.95
C ASP A 363 -13.25 -19.82 -7.52
N THR A 364 -13.81 -19.86 -8.73
CA THR A 364 -14.50 -18.72 -9.33
C THR A 364 -15.98 -18.76 -8.97
N LYS A 365 -16.48 -17.69 -8.35
CA LYS A 365 -17.90 -17.46 -8.09
C LYS A 365 -18.43 -16.36 -9.02
N ASN A 366 -19.70 -15.99 -8.86
CA ASN A 366 -20.26 -14.84 -9.58
C ASN A 366 -20.01 -13.53 -8.80
N ASP A 367 -18.73 -13.22 -8.56
CA ASP A 367 -18.31 -12.03 -7.85
C ASP A 367 -18.05 -10.90 -8.87
N LEU A 368 -19.14 -10.37 -9.45
CA LEU A 368 -19.12 -9.20 -10.33
C LEU A 368 -19.52 -7.90 -9.59
N GLY A 369 -20.02 -8.01 -8.36
CA GLY A 369 -20.31 -6.87 -7.50
C GLY A 369 -19.07 -6.04 -7.21
N GLY A 370 -19.13 -4.75 -7.55
CA GLY A 370 -18.00 -3.84 -7.37
C GLY A 370 -16.77 -4.12 -8.27
N SER A 371 -16.88 -4.99 -9.27
CA SER A 371 -15.77 -5.31 -10.18
C SER A 371 -15.45 -4.18 -11.16
N GLU A 372 -14.25 -4.20 -11.74
CA GLU A 372 -13.88 -3.28 -12.82
C GLU A 372 -14.79 -3.47 -14.05
N TRP A 373 -15.20 -4.72 -14.34
CA TRP A 373 -16.15 -4.99 -15.43
C TRP A 373 -17.51 -4.34 -15.17
N ALA A 374 -18.02 -4.36 -13.94
CA ALA A 374 -19.24 -3.65 -13.59
C ALA A 374 -19.04 -2.13 -13.70
N TYR A 375 -17.95 -1.63 -13.12
CA TYR A 375 -17.61 -0.22 -13.06
C TYR A 375 -17.53 0.42 -14.44
N MET A 376 -16.82 -0.20 -15.38
CA MET A 376 -16.65 0.31 -16.75
C MET A 376 -17.94 0.28 -17.58
N HIS A 377 -18.95 -0.48 -17.14
CA HIS A 377 -20.31 -0.48 -17.71
C HIS A 377 -21.28 0.42 -16.94
N GLY A 378 -20.76 1.29 -16.06
CA GLY A 378 -21.55 2.27 -15.32
C GLY A 378 -22.36 1.68 -14.17
N GLN A 379 -22.04 0.46 -13.73
CA GLN A 379 -22.73 -0.22 -12.63
C GLN A 379 -21.77 -0.33 -11.43
N ARG A 380 -22.23 0.11 -10.26
CA ARG A 380 -21.43 0.14 -9.01
C ARG A 380 -22.10 -0.59 -7.84
N GLY A 381 -23.20 -1.29 -8.11
CA GLY A 381 -23.96 -2.04 -7.13
C GLY A 381 -23.59 -3.52 -7.09
N GLY A 382 -24.49 -4.31 -6.50
CA GLY A 382 -24.26 -5.71 -6.18
C GLY A 382 -23.60 -5.87 -4.81
N GLU A 383 -23.27 -7.09 -4.44
CA GLU A 383 -22.65 -7.40 -3.15
C GLU A 383 -21.12 -7.51 -3.32
N ALA A 384 -20.37 -6.94 -2.37
CA ALA A 384 -18.95 -7.23 -2.27
C ALA A 384 -18.75 -8.72 -1.91
N PRO A 385 -17.66 -9.35 -2.34
CA PRO A 385 -17.29 -10.69 -1.88
C PRO A 385 -17.14 -10.72 -0.35
N ILE A 386 -17.29 -11.92 0.22
CA ILE A 386 -16.98 -12.16 1.64
C ILE A 386 -15.57 -12.74 1.73
N ALA A 387 -14.72 -12.15 2.58
CA ALA A 387 -13.36 -12.61 2.79
C ALA A 387 -13.34 -13.88 3.66
N ASP A 388 -13.01 -15.03 3.05
CA ASP A 388 -12.71 -16.29 3.73
C ASP A 388 -11.21 -16.35 4.07
N LEU A 389 -10.83 -15.72 5.18
CA LEU A 389 -9.43 -15.61 5.58
C LEU A 389 -8.82 -16.94 6.01
N GLN A 390 -9.62 -17.89 6.49
CA GLN A 390 -9.14 -19.26 6.75
C GLN A 390 -8.71 -19.95 5.46
N LYS A 391 -9.48 -19.80 4.37
CA LYS A 391 -9.07 -20.31 3.07
C LYS A 391 -7.86 -19.54 2.52
N GLU A 392 -7.83 -18.23 2.71
CA GLU A 392 -6.69 -17.39 2.30
C GLU A 392 -5.38 -17.84 2.99
N MET A 393 -5.40 -18.11 4.29
CA MET A 393 -4.22 -18.60 5.01
C MET A 393 -3.73 -19.95 4.47
N ARG A 394 -4.64 -20.89 4.16
CA ARG A 394 -4.26 -22.17 3.53
C ARG A 394 -3.69 -21.98 2.12
N LEU A 395 -4.20 -20.99 1.38
CA LEU A 395 -3.64 -20.60 0.09
C LEU A 395 -2.22 -20.04 0.27
N ILE A 396 -1.99 -19.15 1.24
CA ILE A 396 -0.66 -18.62 1.57
C ILE A 396 0.29 -19.77 1.94
N ASP A 397 -0.12 -20.70 2.78
CA ASP A 397 0.70 -21.86 3.15
C ASP A 397 1.03 -22.74 1.94
N LEU A 398 0.07 -22.98 1.03
CA LEU A 398 0.29 -23.68 -0.23
C LEU A 398 1.31 -22.95 -1.12
N LEU A 399 1.21 -21.62 -1.23
CA LEU A 399 2.12 -20.81 -2.04
C LEU A 399 3.56 -20.87 -1.50
N LEU A 400 3.72 -20.78 -0.18
CA LEU A 400 5.01 -20.87 0.49
C LEU A 400 5.62 -22.27 0.41
N GLU A 401 4.82 -23.33 0.59
CA GLU A 401 5.29 -24.72 0.47
C GLU A 401 5.67 -25.06 -0.98
N GLY A 402 4.89 -24.57 -1.95
CA GLY A 402 5.09 -24.81 -3.38
C GLY A 402 6.12 -23.91 -4.05
N GLN A 403 6.75 -22.97 -3.33
CA GLN A 403 7.70 -21.99 -3.87
C GLN A 403 8.73 -22.61 -4.84
N SER A 404 9.27 -23.79 -4.49
CA SER A 404 10.32 -24.45 -5.28
C SER A 404 9.85 -25.05 -6.62
N ILE A 405 8.53 -25.26 -6.80
CA ILE A 405 7.95 -25.85 -8.01
C ILE A 405 7.20 -24.81 -8.87
N PHE A 406 6.95 -23.61 -8.35
CA PHE A 406 6.35 -22.52 -9.10
C PHE A 406 7.42 -21.79 -9.91
N VAL A 407 7.34 -21.92 -11.24
CA VAL A 407 8.16 -21.13 -12.17
C VAL A 407 7.67 -19.68 -12.23
N ALA A 408 6.36 -19.50 -12.10
CA ALA A 408 5.72 -18.20 -11.93
C ALA A 408 4.42 -18.34 -11.12
N ALA A 409 4.04 -17.29 -10.41
CA ALA A 409 2.79 -17.19 -9.68
C ALA A 409 2.29 -15.74 -9.74
N HIS A 410 1.03 -15.54 -10.11
CA HIS A 410 0.42 -14.22 -10.20
C HIS A 410 -1.01 -14.27 -9.65
N ASP A 411 -1.31 -13.36 -8.74
CA ASP A 411 -2.62 -13.27 -8.11
C ASP A 411 -3.74 -12.88 -9.10
N LEU A 412 -5.00 -13.20 -8.75
CA LEU A 412 -6.15 -12.64 -9.44
C LEU A 412 -6.81 -11.60 -8.54
N SER A 413 -6.75 -10.36 -8.98
CA SER A 413 -7.32 -9.20 -8.33
C SER A 413 -8.36 -8.53 -9.24
N GLN A 414 -8.27 -7.21 -9.40
CA GLN A 414 -9.13 -6.43 -10.28
C GLN A 414 -8.98 -6.88 -11.74
N GLY A 415 -10.10 -6.98 -12.45
CA GLY A 415 -10.16 -7.50 -13.81
C GLY A 415 -10.04 -9.02 -13.94
N GLY A 416 -9.80 -9.74 -12.83
CA GLY A 416 -9.86 -11.19 -12.76
C GLY A 416 -8.87 -11.91 -13.69
N LEU A 417 -9.22 -13.13 -14.09
CA LEU A 417 -8.33 -14.00 -14.87
C LEU A 417 -7.91 -13.37 -16.21
N ALA A 418 -8.77 -12.53 -16.81
CA ALA A 418 -8.47 -11.85 -18.06
C ALA A 418 -7.24 -10.93 -17.96
N VAL A 419 -7.14 -10.13 -16.91
CA VAL A 419 -6.03 -9.19 -16.71
C VAL A 419 -4.77 -9.95 -16.29
N THR A 420 -4.88 -10.83 -15.28
CA THR A 420 -3.78 -11.69 -14.83
C THR A 420 -3.09 -12.41 -16.00
N LEU A 421 -3.86 -13.08 -16.87
CA LEU A 421 -3.28 -13.78 -18.02
C LEU A 421 -2.60 -12.83 -19.00
N ALA A 422 -3.19 -11.66 -19.25
CA ALA A 422 -2.60 -10.67 -20.14
C ALA A 422 -1.27 -10.15 -19.61
N GLU A 423 -1.19 -9.85 -18.32
CA GLU A 423 0.05 -9.37 -17.68
C GLU A 423 1.13 -10.46 -17.70
N MET A 424 0.78 -11.70 -17.34
CA MET A 424 1.72 -12.84 -17.38
C MET A 424 2.33 -13.03 -18.77
N VAL A 425 1.53 -13.08 -19.84
CA VAL A 425 2.05 -13.33 -21.20
C VAL A 425 2.82 -12.13 -21.77
N LEU A 426 2.44 -10.91 -21.38
CA LEU A 426 3.05 -9.68 -21.90
C LEU A 426 4.42 -9.39 -21.28
N HIS A 427 4.64 -9.76 -20.02
CA HIS A 427 5.87 -9.42 -19.30
C HIS A 427 7.13 -9.95 -19.99
N ASN A 428 7.15 -11.25 -20.35
CA ASN A 428 8.27 -11.86 -21.07
C ASN A 428 7.98 -12.13 -22.57
N ASN A 429 6.81 -11.72 -23.06
CA ASN A 429 6.38 -11.92 -24.45
C ASN A 429 6.32 -13.40 -24.87
N ILE A 430 5.76 -14.24 -24.01
CA ILE A 430 5.51 -15.68 -24.24
C ILE A 430 4.01 -15.92 -24.15
N GLY A 431 3.41 -16.45 -25.20
CA GLY A 431 1.96 -16.69 -25.26
C GLY A 431 1.48 -17.80 -24.33
N ALA A 432 0.18 -18.08 -24.40
CA ALA A 432 -0.42 -19.20 -23.68
C ALA A 432 -1.68 -19.69 -24.42
N THR A 433 -1.93 -21.00 -24.34
CA THR A 433 -3.17 -21.62 -24.84
C THR A 433 -3.95 -22.20 -23.67
N LEU A 434 -5.19 -21.78 -23.50
CA LEU A 434 -6.05 -22.14 -22.39
C LEU A 434 -7.38 -22.70 -22.86
N THR A 435 -7.91 -23.63 -22.07
CA THR A 435 -9.27 -24.17 -22.19
C THR A 435 -9.98 -23.97 -20.86
N LEU A 436 -10.87 -22.98 -20.83
CA LEU A 436 -11.75 -22.68 -19.70
C LEU A 436 -13.09 -23.42 -19.87
N SER A 437 -13.67 -23.82 -18.75
CA SER A 437 -14.98 -24.47 -18.71
C SER A 437 -16.00 -23.59 -17.99
N GLY A 438 -17.28 -23.90 -18.14
CA GLY A 438 -18.37 -23.13 -17.53
C GLY A 438 -18.74 -21.86 -18.31
N GLU A 439 -19.32 -20.89 -17.62
CA GLU A 439 -19.70 -19.60 -18.22
C GLU A 439 -18.46 -18.73 -18.44
N LEU A 440 -18.02 -18.60 -19.70
CA LEU A 440 -16.76 -17.94 -20.07
C LEU A 440 -16.62 -16.52 -19.51
N GLY A 441 -17.67 -15.72 -19.57
CA GLY A 441 -17.64 -14.37 -19.02
C GLY A 441 -17.36 -14.36 -17.51
N ILE A 442 -17.95 -15.27 -16.74
CA ILE A 442 -17.70 -15.37 -15.29
C ILE A 442 -16.28 -15.87 -15.03
N ALA A 443 -15.86 -16.93 -15.74
CA ALA A 443 -14.52 -17.49 -15.63
C ALA A 443 -13.40 -16.46 -15.88
N LEU A 444 -13.65 -15.51 -16.80
CA LEU A 444 -12.68 -14.49 -17.20
C LEU A 444 -12.74 -13.22 -16.34
N LEU A 445 -13.95 -12.71 -16.07
CA LEU A 445 -14.16 -11.34 -15.61
C LEU A 445 -14.52 -11.24 -14.12
N SER A 446 -14.83 -12.35 -13.46
CA SER A 446 -15.11 -12.32 -12.03
C SER A 446 -13.84 -12.03 -11.24
N GLU A 447 -13.99 -11.22 -10.20
CA GLU A 447 -12.94 -10.82 -9.26
C GLU A 447 -13.09 -11.57 -7.92
N SER A 448 -13.42 -12.87 -7.98
CA SER A 448 -13.44 -13.72 -6.78
C SER A 448 -12.07 -13.70 -6.06
N PRO A 449 -12.02 -13.44 -4.75
CA PRO A 449 -10.79 -13.42 -3.98
C PRO A 449 -10.20 -14.82 -3.77
N GLY A 450 -8.92 -14.88 -3.35
CA GLY A 450 -8.26 -16.13 -2.99
C GLY A 450 -7.94 -17.01 -4.19
N ARG A 451 -7.50 -16.40 -5.29
CA ARG A 451 -7.13 -17.09 -6.53
C ARG A 451 -5.77 -16.65 -7.04
N VAL A 452 -5.05 -17.58 -7.66
CA VAL A 452 -3.71 -17.36 -8.25
C VAL A 452 -3.60 -18.19 -9.54
N VAL A 453 -2.94 -17.67 -10.58
CA VAL A 453 -2.44 -18.48 -11.69
C VAL A 453 -0.98 -18.84 -11.40
N VAL A 454 -0.66 -20.13 -11.44
CA VAL A 454 0.73 -20.62 -11.34
C VAL A 454 1.16 -21.33 -12.61
N ALA A 455 2.42 -21.13 -12.99
CA ALA A 455 3.09 -21.88 -14.04
C ALA A 455 4.01 -22.93 -13.40
N VAL A 456 3.80 -24.20 -13.75
CA VAL A 456 4.50 -25.35 -13.15
C VAL A 456 5.09 -26.20 -14.26
N SER A 457 6.26 -26.78 -14.03
CA SER A 457 6.81 -27.78 -14.94
C SER A 457 5.85 -28.98 -15.02
N PRO A 458 5.59 -29.57 -16.20
CA PRO A 458 4.74 -30.75 -16.31
C PRO A 458 5.17 -31.93 -15.42
N ALA A 459 6.46 -32.02 -15.06
CA ALA A 459 6.98 -33.04 -14.16
C ALA A 459 6.49 -32.89 -12.72
N ASP A 460 6.26 -31.64 -12.26
CA ASP A 460 5.92 -31.33 -10.87
C ASP A 460 4.39 -31.28 -10.64
N GLY A 461 3.59 -31.40 -11.70
CA GLY A 461 2.13 -31.27 -11.62
C GLY A 461 1.44 -32.30 -10.70
N ALA A 462 2.00 -33.51 -10.59
CA ALA A 462 1.47 -34.53 -9.69
C ALA A 462 1.71 -34.18 -8.21
N ASP A 463 2.90 -33.69 -7.89
CA ASP A 463 3.28 -33.27 -6.54
C ASP A 463 2.48 -32.02 -6.14
N PHE A 464 2.29 -31.07 -7.07
CA PHE A 464 1.44 -29.91 -6.85
C PHE A 464 0.00 -30.30 -6.50
N ALA A 465 -0.58 -31.27 -7.21
CA ALA A 465 -1.95 -31.74 -6.93
C ALA A 465 -2.08 -32.40 -5.55
N VAL A 466 -1.04 -33.10 -5.08
CA VAL A 466 -1.00 -33.66 -3.73
C VAL A 466 -0.93 -32.54 -2.70
N MET A 467 -0.07 -31.55 -2.91
CA MET A 467 0.11 -30.39 -2.02
C MET A 467 -1.18 -29.58 -1.88
N ALA A 468 -1.83 -29.24 -3.00
CA ALA A 468 -3.11 -28.52 -2.99
C ALA A 468 -4.21 -29.27 -2.22
N LYS A 469 -4.24 -30.61 -2.33
CA LYS A 469 -5.17 -31.45 -1.57
C LYS A 469 -4.88 -31.45 -0.07
N VAL A 470 -3.62 -31.40 0.35
CA VAL A 470 -3.23 -31.32 1.77
C VAL A 470 -3.72 -30.02 2.39
N HIS A 471 -3.63 -28.91 1.65
CA HIS A 471 -4.11 -27.59 2.08
C HIS A 471 -5.61 -27.36 1.87
N ASP A 472 -6.35 -28.32 1.34
CA ASP A 472 -7.78 -28.17 1.00
C ASP A 472 -8.04 -26.95 0.09
N ILE A 473 -7.22 -26.83 -0.96
CA ILE A 473 -7.32 -25.79 -1.98
C ILE A 473 -7.60 -26.44 -3.33
N SER A 474 -8.62 -25.93 -4.03
CA SER A 474 -8.96 -26.35 -5.39
C SER A 474 -7.92 -25.87 -6.39
N ILE A 475 -7.55 -26.73 -7.33
CA ILE A 475 -6.72 -26.38 -8.47
C ILE A 475 -7.32 -26.95 -9.76
N ALA A 476 -7.15 -26.22 -10.86
CA ALA A 476 -7.54 -26.66 -12.18
C ALA A 476 -6.41 -26.38 -13.18
N LYS A 477 -5.96 -27.39 -13.91
CA LYS A 477 -5.07 -27.17 -15.06
C LYS A 477 -5.89 -26.49 -16.16
N ILE A 478 -5.54 -25.25 -16.49
CA ILE A 478 -6.29 -24.41 -17.44
C ILE A 478 -5.62 -24.30 -18.80
N GLY A 479 -4.33 -24.66 -18.94
CA GLY A 479 -3.63 -24.53 -20.21
C GLY A 479 -2.14 -24.78 -20.13
N SER A 480 -1.41 -24.27 -21.12
CA SER A 480 0.05 -24.31 -21.17
C SER A 480 0.64 -23.08 -21.84
N THR A 481 1.88 -22.73 -21.48
CA THR A 481 2.62 -21.59 -22.02
C THR A 481 3.20 -21.90 -23.40
N GLY A 482 3.37 -20.87 -24.23
CA GLY A 482 4.00 -20.94 -25.55
C GLY A 482 3.27 -20.17 -26.65
N GLY A 483 3.97 -19.94 -27.76
CA GLY A 483 3.46 -19.20 -28.91
C GLY A 483 3.58 -17.68 -28.75
N ASP A 484 2.95 -16.96 -29.68
CA ASP A 484 2.98 -15.49 -29.81
C ASP A 484 1.58 -14.86 -29.67
N ALA A 485 0.66 -15.60 -29.03
CA ALA A 485 -0.71 -15.17 -28.77
C ALA A 485 -1.22 -15.70 -27.42
N LEU A 486 -2.17 -14.97 -26.84
CA LEU A 486 -3.05 -15.49 -25.78
C LEU A 486 -4.27 -16.13 -26.46
N THR A 487 -4.43 -17.44 -26.29
CA THR A 487 -5.54 -18.21 -26.88
C THR A 487 -6.43 -18.77 -25.78
N ILE A 488 -7.72 -18.44 -25.79
CA ILE A 488 -8.72 -18.90 -24.80
C ILE A 488 -9.95 -19.43 -25.55
N ASN A 489 -10.23 -20.74 -25.49
CA ASN A 489 -11.39 -21.37 -26.14
C ASN A 489 -11.62 -20.86 -27.58
N ASP A 490 -10.60 -20.99 -28.42
CA ASP A 490 -10.56 -20.52 -29.82
C ASP A 490 -10.49 -18.99 -30.04
N SER A 491 -10.58 -18.18 -28.99
CA SER A 491 -10.29 -16.74 -29.07
C SER A 491 -8.78 -16.50 -29.11
N VAL A 492 -8.26 -16.12 -30.27
CA VAL A 492 -6.82 -15.84 -30.45
C VAL A 492 -6.57 -14.33 -30.40
N ILE A 493 -5.70 -13.90 -29.49
CA ILE A 493 -5.24 -12.52 -29.35
C ILE A 493 -3.73 -12.48 -29.51
N PRO A 494 -3.20 -12.04 -30.67
CA PRO A 494 -1.77 -11.84 -30.86
C PRO A 494 -1.16 -10.93 -29.79
N LEU A 495 0.04 -11.27 -29.30
CA LEU A 495 0.68 -10.51 -28.21
C LEU A 495 0.96 -9.05 -28.58
N ASN A 496 1.22 -8.76 -29.86
CA ASN A 496 1.40 -7.38 -30.33
C ASN A 496 0.11 -6.54 -30.21
N GLU A 497 -1.05 -7.14 -30.49
CA GLU A 497 -2.35 -6.50 -30.33
C GLU A 497 -2.68 -6.30 -28.85
N LEU A 498 -2.46 -7.34 -28.04
CA LEU A 498 -2.66 -7.30 -26.58
C LEU A 498 -1.78 -6.22 -25.93
N ARG A 499 -0.50 -6.15 -26.32
CA ARG A 499 0.45 -5.14 -25.84
C ARG A 499 0.03 -3.74 -26.21
N ALA A 500 -0.41 -3.53 -27.46
CA ALA A 500 -0.85 -2.22 -27.92
C ALA A 500 -2.07 -1.72 -27.13
N ALA A 501 -3.01 -2.60 -26.80
CA ALA A 501 -4.15 -2.27 -25.94
C ALA A 501 -3.70 -1.93 -24.50
N HIS A 502 -2.84 -2.75 -23.91
CA HIS A 502 -2.40 -2.62 -22.52
C HIS A 502 -1.53 -1.37 -22.26
N THR A 503 -0.61 -1.01 -23.18
CA THR A 503 0.42 0.02 -22.90
C THR A 503 0.08 1.43 -23.36
N GLN A 504 -0.94 1.60 -24.21
CA GLN A 504 -1.21 2.91 -24.82
C GLN A 504 -2.08 3.83 -23.97
N THR A 505 -2.86 3.30 -23.02
CA THR A 505 -3.88 4.09 -22.30
C THR A 505 -3.25 5.19 -21.47
N ILE A 506 -2.31 4.88 -20.58
CA ILE A 506 -1.72 5.86 -19.66
C ILE A 506 -0.95 6.95 -20.41
N PRO A 507 -0.02 6.65 -21.36
CA PRO A 507 0.63 7.70 -22.15
C PRO A 507 -0.34 8.63 -22.88
N LYS A 508 -1.44 8.12 -23.44
CA LYS A 508 -2.43 8.97 -24.12
C LYS A 508 -3.15 9.95 -23.19
N LEU A 509 -3.29 9.62 -21.91
CA LEU A 509 -3.95 10.47 -20.92
C LEU A 509 -3.03 11.58 -20.40
N PHE A 510 -1.74 11.28 -20.24
CA PHE A 510 -0.77 12.23 -19.69
C PHE A 510 -0.01 13.05 -20.73
N GLY A 511 -0.08 12.67 -22.02
CA GLY A 511 0.69 13.29 -23.10
C GLY A 511 2.11 12.74 -23.18
#